data_AF-A0A1H2DAQ1-F1
#
_entry.id   AF-A0A1H2DAQ1-F1
#
_cell.length_a   1.000
_cell.length_b   1.000
_cell.length_c   1.000
_cell.angle_alpha   90.00
_cell.angle_beta   90.00
_cell.angle_gamma   90.00
#
_symmetry.space_group_name_H-M   'P 1'
#
loop_
_entity.id
_entity.type
_entity.pdbx_description
1 polymer ?
#
loop_
_entity_poly.entity_id
_entity_poly.type
_entity_poly.pdbx_seq_one_letter_code
_entity_poly.pdbx_strand_id
1 'polypeptide(L)'
;MRVVLPSLTAVVALSLLPAPAAAVPAPPPLHQGWIVTQQTPYRCLTGGAAGTSLFTSVCDRANKAQDFYQTSDGHFTQGENCVEPKTTAKGVKVKVVPCTYQADQKWWFTTALQAGDQWGPCLTETPLDSAGHGRIRLQDCTGAVDQQWRSLNPW
;
A
#
# COMPACT_ATOMS: atom_id res chain seq x y z
N MET A 1 35.16 -4.07 -77.71
CA MET A 1 35.49 -3.86 -76.29
C MET A 1 34.17 -3.79 -75.52
N ARG A 2 33.77 -4.88 -74.84
CA ARG A 2 32.47 -5.00 -74.15
C ARG A 2 32.66 -4.61 -72.68
N VAL A 3 31.93 -3.61 -72.20
CA VAL A 3 31.87 -3.22 -70.79
C VAL A 3 30.64 -3.89 -70.18
N VAL A 4 30.85 -4.73 -69.16
CA VAL A 4 29.80 -5.36 -68.36
C VAL A 4 29.58 -4.48 -67.13
N LEU A 5 28.37 -3.93 -66.96
CA LEU A 5 27.98 -3.26 -65.71
C LEU A 5 27.39 -4.31 -64.74
N PRO A 6 27.79 -4.33 -63.46
CA PRO A 6 27.10 -5.11 -62.46
C PRO A 6 25.88 -4.32 -61.92
N SER A 7 24.73 -4.98 -61.91
CA SER A 7 23.50 -4.48 -61.29
C SER A 7 23.59 -4.64 -59.77
N LEU A 8 23.56 -3.53 -59.04
CA LEU A 8 23.44 -3.50 -57.58
C LEU A 8 21.96 -3.53 -57.18
N THR A 9 21.46 -4.68 -56.71
CA THR A 9 20.16 -4.79 -56.03
C THR A 9 20.31 -4.32 -54.58
N ALA A 10 19.71 -3.18 -54.26
CA ALA A 10 19.59 -2.68 -52.88
C ALA A 10 18.42 -3.38 -52.17
N VAL A 11 18.72 -4.17 -51.13
CA VAL A 11 17.72 -4.72 -50.23
C VAL A 11 17.43 -3.67 -49.15
N VAL A 12 16.24 -3.07 -49.18
CA VAL A 12 15.78 -2.15 -48.13
C VAL A 12 15.21 -2.99 -46.98
N ALA A 13 15.98 -3.13 -45.91
CA ALA A 13 15.48 -3.68 -44.65
C ALA A 13 14.63 -2.61 -43.94
N LEU A 14 13.30 -2.77 -43.93
CA LEU A 14 12.43 -2.00 -43.05
C LEU A 14 12.63 -2.47 -41.61
N SER A 15 13.37 -1.70 -40.83
CA SER A 15 13.43 -1.82 -39.38
C SER A 15 12.10 -1.34 -38.77
N LEU A 16 11.26 -2.28 -38.33
CA LEU A 16 10.14 -2.02 -37.43
C LEU A 16 10.71 -1.57 -36.08
N LEU A 17 10.69 -0.26 -35.80
CA LEU A 17 10.96 0.25 -34.46
C LEU A 17 9.79 -0.12 -33.53
N PRO A 18 10.05 -0.69 -32.34
CA PRO A 18 9.01 -0.92 -31.37
C PRO A 18 8.44 0.42 -30.90
N ALA A 19 7.11 0.55 -30.94
CA ALA A 19 6.43 1.73 -30.41
C ALA A 19 6.74 1.90 -28.92
N PRO A 20 6.97 3.13 -28.42
CA PRO A 20 7.08 3.36 -26.99
C PRO A 20 5.75 2.95 -26.33
N ALA A 21 5.82 2.03 -25.37
CA ALA A 21 4.67 1.70 -24.53
C ALA A 21 4.24 2.98 -23.80
N ALA A 22 3.06 3.50 -24.12
CA ALA A 22 2.46 4.58 -23.36
C ALA A 22 2.31 4.12 -21.90
N ALA A 23 2.83 4.91 -20.96
CA ALA A 23 2.59 4.65 -19.54
C ALA A 23 1.08 4.69 -19.29
N VAL A 24 0.49 3.53 -19.00
CA VAL A 24 -0.92 3.45 -18.60
C VAL A 24 -1.05 4.25 -17.30
N PRO A 25 -2.00 5.21 -17.18
CA PRO A 25 -2.24 5.89 -15.92
C PRO A 25 -2.49 4.84 -14.85
N ALA A 26 -1.69 4.86 -13.77
CA ALA A 26 -1.87 3.91 -12.68
C ALA A 26 -3.33 3.98 -12.20
N PRO A 27 -4.00 2.84 -11.96
CA PRO A 27 -5.36 2.85 -11.45
C PRO A 27 -5.44 3.71 -10.18
N PRO A 28 -6.53 4.47 -9.98
CA PRO A 28 -6.65 5.39 -8.86
C PRO A 28 -6.41 4.65 -7.54
N PRO A 29 -5.74 5.30 -6.56
CA PRO A 29 -5.51 4.71 -5.26
C PRO A 29 -6.83 4.19 -4.66
N LEU A 30 -6.86 2.94 -4.22
CA LEU A 30 -8.05 2.31 -3.64
C LEU A 30 -8.45 2.99 -2.31
N HIS A 31 -7.50 3.64 -1.66
CA HIS A 31 -7.70 4.45 -0.47
C HIS A 31 -6.84 5.72 -0.52
N GLN A 32 -7.40 6.85 -0.10
CA GLN A 32 -6.70 8.10 0.18
C GLN A 32 -7.36 8.77 1.38
N GLY A 33 -6.60 8.99 2.45
CA GLY A 33 -7.08 9.70 3.64
C GLY A 33 -6.87 8.88 4.92
N TRP A 34 -7.90 8.82 5.75
CA TRP A 34 -7.83 8.21 7.07
C TRP A 34 -8.37 6.80 7.09
N ILE A 35 -7.74 5.97 7.91
CA ILE A 35 -8.23 4.65 8.29
C ILE A 35 -8.79 4.73 9.70
N VAL A 36 -10.10 4.64 9.85
CA VAL A 36 -10.80 4.79 11.14
C VAL A 36 -11.26 3.44 11.65
N THR A 37 -10.96 3.12 12.91
CA THR A 37 -11.45 1.87 13.54
C THR A 37 -12.97 1.93 13.69
N GLN A 38 -13.66 0.83 13.34
CA GLN A 38 -15.11 0.75 13.58
C GLN A 38 -15.45 0.56 15.05
N GLN A 39 -14.53 0.01 15.86
CA GLN A 39 -14.73 -0.18 17.29
C GLN A 39 -14.86 1.16 18.02
N THR A 40 -14.10 2.18 17.59
CA THR A 40 -14.09 3.50 18.23
C THR A 40 -13.95 4.59 17.17
N PRO A 41 -15.06 5.02 16.54
CA PRO A 41 -15.05 5.75 15.26
C PRO A 41 -14.53 7.20 15.30
N TYR A 42 -13.92 7.62 16.41
CA TYR A 42 -13.16 8.88 16.53
C TYR A 42 -11.64 8.65 16.58
N ARG A 43 -11.19 7.40 16.40
CA ARG A 43 -9.78 7.01 16.41
C ARG A 43 -9.33 6.58 15.03
N CYS A 44 -8.19 7.12 14.64
CA CYS A 44 -7.56 6.88 13.35
C CYS A 44 -6.33 6.00 13.56
N LEU A 45 -6.05 5.13 12.59
CA LEU A 45 -4.74 4.52 12.44
C LEU A 45 -3.70 5.63 12.36
N THR A 46 -2.60 5.45 13.07
CA THR A 46 -1.55 6.44 13.17
C THR A 46 -0.21 5.73 13.02
N GLY A 47 0.62 6.29 12.14
CA GLY A 47 2.01 5.89 11.95
C GLY A 47 2.96 6.96 12.47
N GLY A 48 3.96 7.30 11.67
CA GLY A 48 4.95 8.33 11.96
C GLY A 48 6.18 8.17 11.08
N ALA A 49 7.33 8.62 11.60
CA ALA A 49 8.60 8.38 10.94
C ALA A 49 8.91 6.87 10.82
N ALA A 50 9.78 6.51 9.87
CA ALA A 50 10.26 5.14 9.71
C ALA A 50 10.75 4.55 11.05
N GLY A 51 10.37 3.30 11.32
CA GLY A 51 10.60 2.60 12.59
C GLY A 51 9.41 2.64 13.55
N THR A 52 8.48 3.58 13.38
CA THR A 52 7.26 3.68 14.20
C THR A 52 6.39 2.43 14.05
N SER A 53 5.95 1.85 15.17
CA SER A 53 4.90 0.83 15.12
C SER A 53 3.55 1.50 14.97
N LEU A 54 2.70 0.98 14.10
CA LEU A 54 1.33 1.47 13.98
C LEU A 54 0.58 1.35 15.31
N PHE A 55 -0.26 2.34 15.56
CA PHE A 55 -1.17 2.44 16.70
C PHE A 55 -2.44 3.15 16.23
N THR A 56 -3.43 3.31 17.10
CA THR A 56 -4.51 4.28 16.86
C THR A 56 -4.40 5.43 17.85
N SER A 57 -4.79 6.62 17.42
CA SER A 57 -4.98 7.79 18.29
C SER A 57 -6.25 8.53 17.89
N VAL A 58 -6.64 9.56 18.65
CA VAL A 58 -7.73 10.45 18.24
C VAL A 58 -7.43 10.99 16.84
N CYS A 59 -8.44 11.00 15.97
CA CYS A 59 -8.32 11.57 14.63
C CYS A 59 -8.04 13.07 14.71
N ASP A 60 -7.03 13.54 13.99
CA ASP A 60 -6.57 14.92 13.97
C ASP A 60 -6.12 15.33 12.56
N ARG A 61 -6.78 16.36 12.01
CA ARG A 61 -6.51 16.92 10.67
C ARG A 61 -5.14 17.56 10.52
N ALA A 62 -4.53 18.00 11.61
CA ALA A 62 -3.16 18.49 11.59
C ALA A 62 -2.15 17.34 11.54
N ASN A 63 -2.52 16.13 11.95
CA ASN A 63 -1.61 15.00 12.07
C ASN A 63 -1.45 14.23 10.74
N LYS A 64 -0.41 14.59 9.98
CA LYS A 64 -0.07 13.92 8.71
C LYS A 64 0.35 12.46 8.85
N ALA A 65 0.64 12.00 10.08
CA ALA A 65 0.87 10.58 10.34
C ALA A 65 -0.43 9.74 10.38
N GLN A 66 -1.58 10.34 10.10
CA GLN A 66 -2.87 9.64 9.92
C GLN A 66 -3.32 9.59 8.46
N ASP A 67 -2.59 10.24 7.56
CA ASP A 67 -2.87 10.22 6.13
C ASP A 67 -2.19 8.99 5.51
N PHE A 68 -3.00 8.09 4.96
CA PHE A 68 -2.56 6.89 4.27
C PHE A 68 -3.06 6.88 2.83
N TYR A 69 -2.32 6.16 2.00
CA TYR A 69 -2.66 5.96 0.60
C TYR A 69 -2.48 4.48 0.28
N GLN A 70 -3.41 3.92 -0.49
CA GLN A 70 -3.24 2.58 -1.02
C GLN A 70 -3.10 2.64 -2.54
N THR A 71 -1.97 2.21 -3.05
CA THR A 71 -1.74 2.08 -4.48
C THR A 71 -2.62 0.96 -5.06
N SER A 72 -2.84 0.98 -6.37
CA SER A 72 -3.69 0.00 -7.05
C SER A 72 -3.11 -1.42 -7.08
N ASP A 73 -1.81 -1.57 -6.88
CA ASP A 73 -1.15 -2.87 -6.69
C ASP A 73 -1.16 -3.33 -5.21
N GLY A 74 -1.77 -2.56 -4.31
CA GLY A 74 -2.06 -2.93 -2.94
C GLY A 74 -1.03 -2.48 -1.91
N HIS A 75 -0.01 -1.68 -2.28
CA HIS A 75 0.92 -1.14 -1.30
C HIS A 75 0.25 -0.05 -0.47
N PHE A 76 0.48 -0.08 0.84
CA PHE A 76 -0.09 0.88 1.78
C PHE A 76 1.00 1.84 2.25
N THR A 77 0.87 3.11 1.91
CA THR A 77 1.91 4.13 2.10
C THR A 77 1.46 5.22 3.07
N GLN A 78 2.46 5.88 3.66
CA GLN A 78 2.33 7.04 4.52
C GLN A 78 3.50 7.99 4.24
N GLY A 79 3.21 9.10 3.58
CA GLY A 79 4.25 9.98 3.04
C GLY A 79 5.16 9.22 2.08
N GLU A 80 6.47 9.25 2.34
CA GLU A 80 7.49 8.53 1.56
C GLU A 80 7.75 7.09 2.05
N ASN A 81 7.03 6.64 3.08
CA ASN A 81 7.21 5.34 3.72
C ASN A 81 6.04 4.40 3.40
N CYS A 82 6.26 3.11 3.67
CA CYS A 82 5.32 2.04 3.48
C CYS A 82 5.00 1.36 4.81
N VAL A 83 3.85 0.69 4.87
CA VAL A 83 3.41 -0.08 6.03
C VAL A 83 3.79 -1.54 5.83
N GLU A 84 4.49 -2.12 6.81
CA GLU A 84 5.05 -3.45 6.72
C GLU A 84 4.91 -4.19 8.06
N PRO A 85 4.40 -5.43 8.09
CA PRO A 85 4.35 -6.23 9.30
C PRO A 85 5.65 -6.98 9.59
N LYS A 86 6.70 -6.88 8.77
CA LYS A 86 7.94 -7.69 8.77
C LYS A 86 7.73 -9.18 8.50
N THR A 87 6.67 -9.79 9.05
CA THR A 87 6.20 -11.15 8.74
C THR A 87 4.68 -11.19 8.85
N THR A 88 4.03 -12.21 8.30
CA THR A 88 2.58 -12.44 8.43
C THR A 88 2.22 -13.31 9.65
N ALA A 89 3.11 -13.43 10.63
CA ALA A 89 2.82 -14.17 11.85
C ALA A 89 1.88 -13.38 12.80
N LYS A 90 1.10 -14.11 13.60
CA LYS A 90 0.17 -13.53 14.58
C LYS A 90 0.93 -12.84 15.71
N GLY A 91 0.33 -11.80 16.27
CA GLY A 91 0.90 -11.01 17.36
C GLY A 91 2.05 -10.08 16.94
N VAL A 92 2.40 -10.03 15.66
CA VAL A 92 3.46 -9.16 15.15
C VAL A 92 2.98 -7.71 15.07
N LYS A 93 3.90 -6.78 15.37
CA LYS A 93 3.66 -5.35 15.20
C LYS A 93 3.83 -4.96 13.75
N VAL A 94 2.94 -4.11 13.27
CA VAL A 94 3.06 -3.48 11.96
C VAL A 94 3.81 -2.16 12.11
N LYS A 95 4.72 -1.86 11.18
CA LYS A 95 5.60 -0.70 11.25
C LYS A 95 5.52 0.15 9.99
N VAL A 96 5.86 1.42 10.14
CA VAL A 96 6.21 2.31 9.03
C VAL A 96 7.68 2.10 8.73
N VAL A 97 8.03 1.87 7.47
CA VAL A 97 9.38 1.55 7.00
C VAL A 97 9.63 2.19 5.61
N PRO A 98 10.88 2.32 5.16
CA PRO A 98 11.15 2.75 3.79
C PRO A 98 10.45 1.85 2.78
N CYS A 99 9.88 2.44 1.73
CA CYS A 99 9.22 1.66 0.69
C CYS A 99 10.24 0.84 -0.10
N THR A 100 10.02 -0.46 -0.15
CA THR A 100 10.70 -1.42 -1.03
C THR A 100 9.78 -1.92 -2.14
N TYR A 101 8.47 -1.69 -1.98
CA TYR A 101 7.40 -2.16 -2.87
C TYR A 101 7.46 -3.67 -3.13
N GLN A 102 7.87 -4.42 -2.10
CA GLN A 102 7.90 -5.87 -2.11
C GLN A 102 6.61 -6.45 -1.50
N ALA A 103 6.45 -7.77 -1.61
CA ALA A 103 5.24 -8.48 -1.18
C ALA A 103 4.89 -8.30 0.31
N ASP A 104 5.88 -8.05 1.16
CA ASP A 104 5.71 -7.77 2.59
C ASP A 104 5.15 -6.36 2.88
N GLN A 105 5.06 -5.48 1.88
CA GLN A 105 4.44 -4.16 1.96
C GLN A 105 3.09 -4.09 1.25
N LYS A 106 2.58 -5.24 0.80
CA LYS A 106 1.26 -5.36 0.16
C LYS A 106 0.17 -5.58 1.20
N TRP A 107 -0.99 -5.03 0.92
CA TRP A 107 -2.18 -5.09 1.75
C TRP A 107 -3.41 -5.27 0.88
N TRP A 108 -4.31 -6.13 1.34
CA TRP A 108 -5.67 -6.23 0.81
C TRP A 108 -6.60 -5.44 1.74
N PHE A 109 -7.24 -4.40 1.20
CA PHE A 109 -8.13 -3.54 1.99
C PHE A 109 -9.54 -3.57 1.44
N THR A 110 -10.48 -3.95 2.32
CA THR A 110 -11.91 -3.85 2.08
C THR A 110 -12.56 -3.18 3.30
N THR A 111 -13.31 -3.94 4.10
CA THR A 111 -13.70 -3.56 5.47
C THR A 111 -12.67 -4.02 6.50
N ALA A 112 -11.81 -4.98 6.14
CA ALA A 112 -10.64 -5.38 6.91
C ALA A 112 -9.35 -5.03 6.15
N LEU A 113 -8.25 -4.81 6.90
CA LEU A 113 -6.92 -4.59 6.34
C LEU A 113 -6.10 -5.88 6.54
N GLN A 114 -5.83 -6.62 5.48
CA GLN A 114 -5.15 -7.92 5.52
C GLN A 114 -3.75 -7.82 4.92
N ALA A 115 -2.75 -8.39 5.60
CA ALA A 115 -1.37 -8.33 5.16
C ALA A 115 -1.10 -9.28 3.97
N GLY A 116 -0.51 -8.75 2.90
CA GLY A 116 -0.26 -9.47 1.66
C GLY A 116 -1.47 -9.47 0.73
N ASP A 117 -2.38 -10.41 0.94
CA ASP A 117 -3.57 -10.64 0.10
C ASP A 117 -4.85 -10.90 0.94
N GLN A 118 -5.95 -11.25 0.26
CA GLN A 118 -7.26 -11.49 0.88
C GLN A 118 -7.33 -12.66 1.88
N TRP A 119 -6.28 -13.48 1.97
CA TRP A 119 -6.16 -14.59 2.91
C TRP A 119 -5.15 -14.31 4.03
N GLY A 120 -4.52 -13.13 4.00
CA GLY A 120 -3.58 -12.69 5.00
C GLY A 120 -4.22 -12.42 6.37
N PRO A 121 -3.39 -12.34 7.43
CA PRO A 121 -3.86 -11.97 8.75
C PRO A 121 -4.37 -10.53 8.78
N CYS A 122 -5.34 -10.27 9.64
CA CYS A 122 -6.01 -8.99 9.78
C CYS A 122 -5.25 -8.05 10.73
N LEU A 123 -5.14 -6.79 10.32
CA LEU A 123 -4.78 -5.69 11.20
C LEU A 123 -5.87 -5.53 12.27
N THR A 124 -5.49 -5.77 13.52
CA THR A 124 -6.41 -5.79 14.66
C THR A 124 -6.00 -4.73 15.66
N GLU A 125 -6.95 -3.89 16.06
CA GLU A 125 -6.81 -3.03 17.22
C GLU A 125 -6.99 -3.85 18.49
N THR A 126 -5.99 -3.81 19.37
CA THR A 126 -6.07 -4.42 20.69
C THR A 126 -6.24 -3.33 21.75
N PRO A 127 -6.66 -3.67 22.98
CA PRO A 127 -7.04 -2.69 24.00
C PRO A 127 -6.01 -1.57 24.20
N LEU A 128 -6.49 -0.40 24.62
CA LEU A 128 -5.66 0.79 24.80
C LEU A 128 -4.47 0.54 25.75
N ASP A 129 -3.37 1.25 25.52
CA ASP A 129 -2.28 1.36 26.49
C ASP A 129 -2.52 2.50 27.50
N SER A 130 -1.59 2.64 28.44
CA SER A 130 -1.64 3.68 29.47
C SER A 130 -1.55 5.11 28.93
N ALA A 131 -1.12 5.30 27.68
CA ALA A 131 -1.10 6.58 26.98
C ALA A 131 -2.41 6.85 26.21
N GLY A 132 -3.37 5.91 26.27
CA GLY A 132 -4.62 6.02 25.55
C GLY A 132 -4.49 5.73 24.05
N HIS A 133 -3.43 5.03 23.61
CA HIS A 133 -3.25 4.57 22.23
C HIS A 133 -3.78 3.14 22.04
N GLY A 134 -4.49 2.89 20.93
CA GLY A 134 -4.89 1.54 20.54
C GLY A 134 -3.69 0.82 19.96
N ARG A 135 -3.45 -0.41 20.40
CA ARG A 135 -2.27 -1.16 19.98
C ARG A 135 -2.60 -2.00 18.76
N ILE A 136 -1.84 -1.87 17.68
CA ILE A 136 -2.07 -2.64 16.45
C ILE A 136 -1.25 -3.93 16.43
N ARG A 137 -1.90 -5.05 16.08
CA ARG A 137 -1.29 -6.36 15.90
C ARG A 137 -1.91 -7.10 14.73
N LEU A 138 -1.13 -7.96 14.08
CA LEU A 138 -1.71 -8.95 13.18
C LEU A 138 -2.35 -10.09 13.96
N GLN A 139 -3.56 -10.50 13.57
CA GLN A 139 -4.27 -11.64 14.12
C GLN A 139 -4.98 -12.42 13.00
N ASP A 140 -5.52 -13.59 13.33
CA ASP A 140 -6.47 -14.25 12.45
C ASP A 140 -7.66 -13.33 12.17
N CYS A 141 -8.15 -13.35 10.94
CA CYS A 141 -9.38 -12.67 10.58
C CYS A 141 -10.58 -13.41 11.17
N THR A 142 -11.29 -12.76 12.08
CA THR A 142 -12.53 -13.25 12.71
C THR A 142 -13.76 -12.45 12.26
N GLY A 143 -13.55 -11.28 11.66
CA GLY A 143 -14.62 -10.34 11.31
C GLY A 143 -15.10 -9.48 12.49
N ALA A 144 -14.43 -9.58 13.64
CA ALA A 144 -14.72 -8.76 14.81
C ALA A 144 -14.53 -7.25 14.53
N VAL A 145 -15.24 -6.42 15.28
CA VAL A 145 -15.31 -4.96 15.03
C VAL A 145 -13.96 -4.25 15.19
N ASP A 146 -13.07 -4.80 16.00
CA ASP A 146 -11.69 -4.35 16.23
C ASP A 146 -10.74 -4.70 15.07
N GLN A 147 -11.23 -5.45 14.08
CA GLN A 147 -10.56 -5.76 12.81
C GLN A 147 -11.19 -5.02 11.63
N GLN A 148 -12.23 -4.23 11.90
CA GLN A 148 -12.97 -3.50 10.88
C GLN A 148 -12.52 -2.05 10.83
N TRP A 149 -12.30 -1.58 9.62
CA TRP A 149 -11.74 -0.28 9.32
C TRP A 149 -12.61 0.44 8.29
N ARG A 150 -12.66 1.77 8.37
CA ARG A 150 -13.33 2.63 7.41
C ARG A 150 -12.31 3.53 6.74
N SER A 151 -12.29 3.50 5.42
CA SER A 151 -11.65 4.51 4.59
C SER A 151 -12.49 5.77 4.63
N LEU A 152 -11.96 6.85 5.20
CA LEU A 152 -12.58 8.17 5.16
C LEU A 152 -11.65 9.15 4.46
N ASN A 153 -12.22 9.91 3.53
CA ASN A 153 -11.50 11.00 2.88
C ASN A 153 -11.86 12.31 3.60
N PRO A 154 -10.96 12.94 4.38
CA PRO A 154 -11.30 14.09 5.21
C PRO A 154 -11.23 15.44 4.46
N TRP A 155 -11.18 15.45 3.12
CA TRP A 155 -11.05 16.65 2.29
C TRP A 155 -12.37 17.05 1.62
#